data_AF-A0A932HUM2-F1
#
_entry.id   AF-A0A932HUM2-F1
#
_cell.length_a   1.000
_cell.length_b   1.000
_cell.length_c   1.000
_cell.angle_alpha   90.00
_cell.angle_beta   90.00
_cell.angle_gamma   90.00
#
_symmetry.space_group_name_H-M   'P 1'
#
loop_
_entity.id
_entity.type
_entity.pdbx_description
1 polymer ?
#
loop_
_entity_poly.entity_id
_entity_poly.type
_entity_poly.pdbx_seq_one_letter_code
_entity_poly.pdbx_strand_id
1 'polypeptide(L)'
;MLRAGMWAYGRGEMLDASMAALMFTAFAGSAAPLAQGASPPVPPYAVTAIAGILTAAGWMGWKQIGPKEMGFAWTLRTAPWTLAALALALPGAALWAWTAGGDRGGAPDGLRIWLALIGFQLLWVALPEELLFRGALQGMLRRGDSAQDPFPIPLSVICSGILFALVHVMAEQSVGGLRVFAPGILFGVLRERTGSLLAPILVHAASNAALAVFLGRAG
;
A
#
# COMPACT_ATOMS: atom_id res chain seq x y z
N MET A 1 28.26 28.41 -16.65
CA MET A 1 29.16 27.25 -16.79
C MET A 1 28.34 25.99 -16.56
N LEU A 2 28.03 25.29 -17.65
CA LEU A 2 27.28 24.04 -17.69
C LEU A 2 28.14 22.90 -17.11
N ARG A 3 27.60 22.11 -16.17
CA ARG A 3 28.09 20.75 -15.93
C ARG A 3 27.04 19.77 -16.43
N ALA A 4 27.20 19.42 -17.71
CA ALA A 4 26.67 18.20 -18.27
C ALA A 4 27.46 17.03 -17.64
N GLY A 5 26.83 16.35 -16.69
CA GLY A 5 27.32 15.09 -16.14
C GLY A 5 26.64 13.94 -16.86
N MET A 6 27.33 13.38 -17.85
CA MET A 6 27.04 12.10 -18.49
C MET A 6 26.53 11.04 -17.50
N TRP A 7 25.32 10.55 -17.73
CA TRP A 7 24.95 9.17 -17.39
C TRP A 7 24.35 8.54 -18.64
N ALA A 8 25.21 7.84 -19.37
CA ALA A 8 24.79 6.84 -20.33
C ALA A 8 24.14 5.70 -19.52
N TYR A 9 22.81 5.71 -19.39
CA TYR A 9 22.09 4.53 -18.94
C TYR A 9 22.12 3.52 -20.09
N GLY A 10 22.96 2.50 -19.93
CA GLY A 10 23.11 1.42 -20.88
C GLY A 10 21.75 0.78 -21.16
N ARG A 11 21.46 0.59 -22.44
CA ARG A 11 20.44 -0.33 -22.96
C ARG A 11 20.83 -1.77 -22.65
N GLY A 12 20.86 -2.14 -21.37
CA GLY A 12 21.18 -3.47 -20.89
C GLY A 12 20.05 -3.95 -19.99
N GLU A 13 19.21 -4.80 -20.57
CA GLU A 13 18.12 -5.52 -19.91
C GLU A 13 16.95 -4.63 -19.48
N MET A 14 16.09 -4.30 -20.46
CA MET A 14 14.66 -4.30 -20.18
C MET A 14 14.37 -5.56 -19.36
N LEU A 15 13.94 -5.40 -18.11
CA LEU A 15 13.31 -6.46 -17.34
C LEU A 15 12.40 -7.22 -18.29
N ASP A 16 12.77 -8.47 -18.57
CA ASP A 16 12.13 -9.29 -19.57
C ASP A 16 10.63 -9.25 -19.31
N ALA A 17 9.87 -8.77 -20.29
CA ALA A 17 8.42 -8.73 -20.23
C ALA A 17 7.85 -10.11 -19.83
N SER A 18 8.62 -11.19 -20.02
CA SER A 18 8.36 -12.53 -19.53
C SER A 18 8.22 -12.64 -18.01
N MET A 19 8.97 -11.89 -17.18
CA MET A 19 8.88 -11.98 -15.71
C MET A 19 7.62 -11.26 -15.20
N ALA A 20 7.32 -10.08 -15.74
CA ALA A 20 6.08 -9.37 -15.46
C ALA A 20 4.86 -10.18 -15.94
N ALA A 21 4.97 -10.82 -17.11
CA ALA A 21 3.97 -11.75 -17.61
C ALA A 21 3.87 -13.00 -16.72
N LEU A 22 4.97 -13.60 -16.25
CA LEU A 22 4.96 -14.76 -15.36
C LEU A 22 4.23 -14.45 -14.05
N MET A 23 4.46 -13.26 -13.49
CA MET A 23 3.83 -12.78 -12.26
C MET A 23 2.33 -12.51 -12.47
N PHE A 24 1.96 -11.94 -13.63
CA PHE A 24 0.56 -11.75 -14.04
C PHE A 24 -0.16 -13.07 -14.36
N THR A 25 0.54 -14.06 -14.92
CA THR A 25 0.02 -15.40 -15.21
C THR A 25 -0.11 -16.22 -13.93
N ALA A 26 0.80 -16.08 -12.95
CA ALA A 26 0.65 -16.65 -11.62
C ALA A 26 -0.58 -16.07 -10.89
N PHE A 27 -0.83 -14.77 -11.08
CA PHE A 27 -2.04 -14.09 -10.63
C PHE A 27 -3.32 -14.63 -11.31
N ALA A 28 -3.35 -14.73 -12.64
CA ALA A 28 -4.49 -15.27 -13.39
C ALA A 28 -4.74 -16.77 -13.11
N GLY A 29 -3.69 -17.56 -12.94
CA GLY A 29 -3.76 -18.99 -12.61
C GLY A 29 -4.35 -19.25 -11.22
N SER A 30 -4.20 -18.32 -10.27
CA SER A 30 -4.82 -18.41 -8.95
C SER A 30 -6.34 -18.12 -8.96
N ALA A 31 -6.87 -17.53 -10.04
CA ALA A 31 -8.30 -17.25 -10.22
C ALA A 31 -9.06 -18.40 -10.91
N ALA A 32 -8.37 -19.37 -11.50
CA ALA A 32 -8.97 -20.47 -12.26
C ALA A 32 -9.88 -21.45 -11.46
N PRO A 33 -9.68 -21.72 -10.16
CA PRO A 33 -10.54 -22.67 -9.44
C PRO A 33 -11.97 -22.18 -9.14
N LEU A 34 -12.30 -20.91 -9.40
CA LEU A 34 -13.55 -20.27 -8.95
C LEU A 34 -14.78 -20.57 -9.82
N ALA A 35 -14.67 -21.42 -10.85
CA ALA A 35 -15.80 -21.83 -11.68
C ALA A 35 -16.71 -22.92 -11.06
N GLN A 36 -16.40 -23.41 -9.84
CA GLN A 36 -17.02 -24.63 -9.27
C GLN A 36 -17.92 -24.40 -8.04
N GLY A 37 -18.39 -23.17 -7.80
CA GLY A 37 -19.58 -22.94 -6.95
C GLY A 37 -19.43 -23.19 -5.44
N ALA A 38 -18.20 -23.39 -4.93
CA ALA A 38 -17.92 -23.39 -3.50
C ALA A 38 -16.75 -22.43 -3.23
N SER A 39 -17.02 -21.31 -2.56
CA SER A 39 -15.99 -20.36 -2.16
C SER A 39 -15.38 -20.80 -0.81
N PRO A 40 -14.17 -21.36 -0.75
CA PRO A 40 -13.41 -21.28 0.50
C PRO A 40 -13.14 -19.80 0.81
N PRO A 41 -13.15 -19.37 2.08
CA PRO A 41 -12.72 -18.03 2.46
C PRO A 41 -11.27 -17.88 2.00
N VAL A 42 -11.02 -16.98 1.05
CA VAL A 42 -9.72 -16.65 0.42
C VAL A 42 -8.66 -17.74 0.61
N PRO A 43 -8.52 -18.69 -0.32
CA PRO A 43 -7.61 -19.81 -0.18
C PRO A 43 -6.20 -19.37 0.25
N PRO A 44 -5.48 -20.13 1.09
CA PRO A 44 -4.14 -19.76 1.58
C PRO A 44 -3.16 -19.37 0.47
N TYR A 45 -3.33 -19.94 -0.73
CA TYR A 45 -2.53 -19.61 -1.91
C TYR A 45 -2.71 -18.16 -2.39
N ALA A 46 -3.88 -17.56 -2.23
CA ALA A 46 -4.17 -16.17 -2.62
C ALA A 46 -3.46 -15.18 -1.69
N VAL A 47 -3.40 -15.48 -0.38
CA VAL A 47 -2.64 -14.68 0.59
C VAL A 47 -1.13 -14.77 0.31
N THR A 48 -0.59 -15.96 0.02
CA THR A 48 0.82 -16.10 -0.38
C THR A 48 1.13 -15.49 -1.75
N ALA A 49 0.19 -15.50 -2.69
CA ALA A 49 0.36 -14.86 -4.00
C ALA A 49 0.38 -13.34 -3.86
N ILE A 50 -0.54 -12.77 -3.08
CA ILE A 50 -0.54 -11.33 -2.75
C ILE A 50 0.74 -10.97 -2.00
N ALA A 51 1.13 -11.70 -0.96
CA ALA A 51 2.37 -11.46 -0.23
C ALA A 51 3.61 -11.57 -1.14
N GLY A 52 3.63 -12.52 -2.07
CA GLY A 52 4.69 -12.69 -3.07
C GLY A 52 4.76 -11.53 -4.06
N ILE A 53 3.59 -11.07 -4.56
CA ILE A 53 3.47 -9.91 -5.45
C ILE A 53 3.92 -8.63 -4.74
N LEU A 54 3.49 -8.42 -3.49
CA LEU A 54 3.86 -7.27 -2.68
C LEU A 54 5.36 -7.27 -2.33
N THR A 55 5.94 -8.46 -2.08
CA THR A 55 7.38 -8.62 -1.83
C THR A 55 8.19 -8.34 -3.10
N ALA A 56 7.76 -8.88 -4.24
CA ALA A 56 8.39 -8.63 -5.54
C ALA A 56 8.26 -7.16 -5.96
N ALA A 57 7.13 -6.53 -5.66
CA ALA A 57 6.90 -5.11 -5.92
C ALA A 57 7.76 -4.20 -5.02
N GLY A 58 7.90 -4.54 -3.74
CA GLY A 58 8.83 -3.87 -2.85
C GLY A 58 10.28 -4.01 -3.32
N TRP A 59 10.66 -5.19 -3.82
CA TRP A 59 11.95 -5.42 -4.46
C TRP A 59 12.14 -4.59 -5.74
N MET A 60 11.11 -4.50 -6.60
CA MET A 60 11.15 -3.68 -7.82
C MET A 60 11.27 -2.19 -7.49
N GLY A 61 10.48 -1.69 -6.54
CA GLY A 61 10.61 -0.31 -6.07
C GLY A 61 12.01 -0.05 -5.53
N TRP A 62 12.54 -0.97 -4.71
CA TRP A 62 13.88 -0.84 -4.14
C TRP A 62 14.95 -0.77 -5.23
N LYS A 63 14.83 -1.59 -6.28
CA LYS A 63 15.76 -1.61 -7.41
C LYS A 63 15.63 -0.39 -8.33
N GLN A 64 14.42 0.09 -8.57
CA GLN A 64 14.16 1.14 -9.57
C GLN A 64 14.32 2.55 -9.02
N ILE A 65 14.01 2.78 -7.75
CA ILE A 65 13.97 4.11 -7.12
C ILE A 65 15.07 4.24 -6.06
N GLY A 66 15.43 3.14 -5.40
CA GLY A 66 16.48 3.13 -4.38
C GLY A 66 16.00 3.64 -3.01
N PRO A 67 16.67 3.20 -1.92
CA PRO A 67 16.23 3.46 -0.55
C PRO A 67 16.29 4.93 -0.13
N LYS A 68 17.11 5.74 -0.80
CA LYS A 68 17.21 7.18 -0.52
C LYS A 68 15.99 7.95 -1.00
N GLU A 69 15.48 7.64 -2.19
CA GLU A 69 14.32 8.30 -2.80
C GLU A 69 12.98 7.77 -2.28
N MET A 70 12.99 6.55 -1.70
CA MET A 70 11.87 6.01 -0.94
C MET A 70 11.58 6.80 0.34
N GLY A 71 12.62 7.38 0.96
CA GLY A 71 12.50 8.25 2.13
C GLY A 71 11.90 7.55 3.36
N PHE A 72 12.71 7.16 4.33
CA PHE A 72 12.24 6.62 5.63
C PHE A 72 12.43 7.62 6.78
N ALA A 73 12.69 8.88 6.47
CA ALA A 73 12.96 9.89 7.47
C ALA A 73 11.67 10.49 8.05
N TRP A 74 11.54 10.43 9.37
CA TRP A 74 10.58 11.25 10.10
C TRP A 74 11.29 12.48 10.66
N THR A 75 10.77 13.67 10.37
CA THR A 75 11.37 14.94 10.75
C THR A 75 10.31 15.84 11.37
N LEU A 76 10.72 16.90 12.07
CA LEU A 76 9.79 17.91 12.58
C LEU A 76 8.94 18.56 11.48
N ARG A 77 9.39 18.53 10.22
CA ARG A 77 8.62 19.05 9.07
C ARG A 77 7.58 18.06 8.56
N THR A 78 7.81 16.76 8.73
CA THR A 78 6.89 15.72 8.25
C THR A 78 5.90 15.27 9.34
N ALA A 79 6.26 15.44 10.62
CA ALA A 79 5.44 15.06 11.76
C ALA A 79 4.01 15.66 11.75
N PRO A 80 3.80 16.97 11.48
CA PRO A 80 2.45 17.53 11.48
C PRO A 80 1.51 16.86 10.48
N TRP A 81 2.02 16.49 9.30
CA TRP A 81 1.24 15.80 8.27
C TRP A 81 0.85 14.40 8.70
N THR A 82 1.78 13.64 9.27
CA THR A 82 1.50 12.30 9.82
C THR A 82 0.47 12.37 10.95
N LEU A 83 0.63 13.32 11.88
CA LEU A 83 -0.28 13.48 13.02
C LEU A 83 -1.68 13.92 12.58
N ALA A 84 -1.77 14.87 11.64
CA ALA A 84 -3.06 15.31 11.08
C ALA A 84 -3.76 14.16 10.35
N ALA A 85 -3.02 13.35 9.59
CA ALA A 85 -3.59 12.18 8.92
C ALA A 85 -4.04 11.10 9.90
N LEU A 86 -3.32 10.85 11.00
CA LEU A 86 -3.78 9.97 12.07
C LEU A 86 -5.06 10.49 12.73
N ALA A 87 -5.11 11.80 13.02
CA ALA A 87 -6.28 12.45 13.61
C ALA A 87 -7.52 12.38 12.70
N LEU A 88 -7.33 12.23 11.38
CA LEU A 88 -8.41 12.02 10.42
C LEU A 88 -8.75 10.53 10.22
N ALA A 89 -7.72 9.69 10.05
CA ALA A 89 -7.88 8.30 9.65
C ALA A 89 -8.41 7.43 10.78
N LEU A 90 -8.02 7.68 12.03
CA LEU A 90 -8.48 6.88 13.18
C LEU A 90 -9.98 7.07 13.46
N PRO A 91 -10.54 8.30 13.52
CA PRO A 91 -11.98 8.48 13.60
C PRO A 91 -12.71 7.94 12.37
N GLY A 92 -12.12 8.08 11.18
CA GLY A 92 -12.66 7.51 9.95
C GLY A 92 -12.79 5.99 10.00
N ALA A 93 -11.76 5.29 10.48
CA ALA A 93 -11.76 3.84 10.68
C ALA A 93 -12.81 3.41 11.72
N ALA A 94 -12.93 4.15 12.83
CA ALA A 94 -13.95 3.92 13.84
C ALA A 94 -15.37 4.10 13.30
N LEU A 95 -15.61 5.20 12.56
CA LEU A 95 -16.90 5.47 11.92
C LEU A 95 -17.26 4.39 10.90
N TRP A 96 -16.29 3.94 10.11
CA TRP A 96 -16.49 2.85 9.17
C TRP A 96 -16.87 1.56 9.90
N ALA A 97 -16.09 1.14 10.91
CA ALA A 97 -16.40 -0.06 11.67
C ALA A 97 -17.82 -0.02 12.27
N TRP A 98 -18.21 1.13 12.83
CA TRP A 98 -19.55 1.33 13.37
C TRP A 98 -20.65 1.19 12.31
N THR A 99 -20.50 1.83 11.15
CA THR A 99 -21.49 1.72 10.06
C THR A 99 -21.53 0.33 9.43
N ALA A 100 -20.46 -0.45 9.54
CA ALA A 100 -20.41 -1.86 9.13
C ALA A 100 -21.06 -2.83 10.14
N GLY A 101 -21.65 -2.32 11.23
CA GLY A 101 -22.24 -3.15 12.28
C GLY A 101 -21.20 -3.80 13.18
N GLY A 102 -20.00 -3.22 13.27
CA GLY A 102 -19.02 -3.54 14.29
C GLY A 102 -19.50 -3.06 15.66
N ASP A 103 -19.26 -3.89 16.67
CA ASP A 103 -19.52 -3.54 18.06
C ASP A 103 -18.36 -2.67 18.58
N ARG A 104 -18.37 -2.19 19.84
CA ARG A 104 -17.16 -1.56 20.44
C ARG A 104 -16.10 -2.63 20.76
N GLY A 105 -15.79 -3.48 19.79
CA GLY A 105 -15.04 -4.72 19.86
C GLY A 105 -13.90 -4.70 20.85
N GLY A 106 -13.94 -5.65 21.78
CA GLY A 106 -12.97 -5.78 22.85
C GLY A 106 -11.55 -5.67 22.33
N ALA A 107 -10.88 -4.59 22.72
CA ALA A 107 -9.44 -4.45 22.59
C ALA A 107 -8.78 -5.78 22.96
N PRO A 108 -7.84 -6.30 22.15
CA PRO A 108 -7.17 -7.55 22.48
C PRO A 108 -6.61 -7.50 23.91
N ASP A 109 -6.90 -8.53 24.70
CA ASP A 109 -6.45 -8.60 26.08
C ASP A 109 -4.94 -8.84 26.13
N GLY A 110 -4.20 -7.84 26.61
CA GLY A 110 -2.78 -7.94 26.91
C GLY A 110 -1.84 -7.36 25.84
N LEU A 111 -0.76 -6.74 26.33
CA LEU A 111 0.25 -6.03 25.53
C LEU A 111 0.86 -6.89 24.41
N ARG A 112 1.01 -8.20 24.63
CA ARG A 112 1.61 -9.11 23.64
C ARG A 112 0.77 -9.22 22.37
N ILE A 113 -0.56 -9.27 22.50
CA ILE A 113 -1.45 -9.39 21.35
C ILE A 113 -1.48 -8.06 20.58
N TRP A 114 -1.45 -6.94 21.30
CA TRP A 114 -1.30 -5.61 20.69
C TRP A 114 -0.01 -5.46 19.89
N LEU A 115 1.13 -5.84 20.48
CA LEU A 115 2.41 -5.79 19.78
C LEU A 115 2.44 -6.69 18.55
N ALA A 116 1.83 -7.88 18.64
CA ALA A 116 1.70 -8.79 17.51
C ALA A 116 0.81 -8.20 16.40
N LEU A 117 -0.34 -7.62 16.75
CA LEU A 117 -1.26 -6.99 15.79
C LEU A 117 -0.59 -5.80 15.09
N ILE A 118 0.00 -4.88 15.85
CA ILE A 118 0.67 -3.70 15.31
C ILE A 118 1.87 -4.10 14.46
N GLY A 119 2.69 -5.04 14.95
CA GLY A 119 3.83 -5.57 14.21
C GLY A 119 3.42 -6.23 12.90
N PHE A 120 2.32 -6.99 12.90
CA PHE A 120 1.78 -7.60 11.69
C PHE A 120 1.29 -6.55 10.70
N GLN A 121 0.50 -5.58 11.14
CA GLN A 121 -0.01 -4.52 10.27
C GLN A 121 1.11 -3.66 9.70
N LEU A 122 2.17 -3.38 10.48
CA LEU A 122 3.32 -2.62 9.98
C LEU A 122 4.14 -3.41 8.96
N LEU A 123 4.57 -4.62 9.31
CA LEU A 123 5.61 -5.34 8.57
C LEU A 123 5.06 -6.16 7.40
N TRP A 124 3.85 -6.71 7.55
CA TRP A 124 3.28 -7.66 6.60
C TRP A 124 2.16 -7.08 5.74
N VAL A 125 1.60 -5.93 6.12
CA VAL A 125 0.51 -5.27 5.38
C VAL A 125 0.95 -3.90 4.86
N ALA A 126 1.12 -2.92 5.74
CA ALA A 126 1.36 -1.53 5.35
C ALA A 126 2.72 -1.35 4.66
N LEU A 127 3.81 -1.91 5.19
CA LEU A 127 5.13 -1.75 4.58
C LEU A 127 5.18 -2.29 3.13
N PRO A 128 4.77 -3.55 2.84
CA PRO A 128 4.78 -4.06 1.47
C PRO A 128 3.83 -3.30 0.53
N GLU A 129 2.62 -2.96 0.98
CA GLU A 129 1.66 -2.23 0.16
C GLU A 129 2.15 -0.82 -0.16
N GLU A 130 2.63 -0.07 0.82
CA GLU A 130 3.13 1.29 0.57
C GLU A 130 4.43 1.28 -0.26
N LEU A 131 5.28 0.26 -0.11
CA LEU A 131 6.44 0.07 -0.99
C LEU A 131 6.02 -0.15 -2.45
N LEU A 132 4.95 -0.92 -2.71
CA LEU A 132 4.44 -1.13 -4.06
C LEU A 132 3.76 0.14 -4.59
N PHE A 133 2.74 0.63 -3.91
CA PHE A 133 1.86 1.64 -4.48
C PHE A 133 2.46 3.04 -4.41
N ARG A 134 3.13 3.39 -3.30
CA ARG A 134 3.69 4.73 -3.10
C ARG A 134 5.14 4.73 -3.50
N GLY A 135 5.87 3.67 -3.15
CA GLY A 135 7.27 3.47 -3.53
C GLY A 135 7.38 3.31 -5.05
N ALA A 136 7.10 2.11 -5.57
CA ALA A 136 7.28 1.77 -6.97
C ALA A 136 6.32 2.52 -7.90
N LEU A 137 5.01 2.27 -7.79
CA LEU A 137 4.03 2.74 -8.76
C LEU A 137 3.93 4.27 -8.81
N GLN A 138 3.64 4.93 -7.69
CA GLN A 138 3.59 6.39 -7.65
C GLN A 138 4.95 7.01 -7.97
N GLY A 139 6.06 6.40 -7.54
CA GLY A 139 7.41 6.85 -7.88
C GLY A 139 7.75 6.75 -9.37
N MET A 140 7.26 5.72 -10.07
CA MET A 140 7.37 5.61 -11.54
C MET A 140 6.57 6.70 -12.25
N LEU A 141 5.42 7.09 -11.70
CA LEU A 141 4.59 8.19 -12.21
C LEU A 141 5.16 9.57 -11.85
N ARG A 142 5.93 9.65 -10.75
CA ARG A 142 6.45 10.87 -10.14
C ARG A 142 7.68 10.56 -9.28
N ARG A 143 8.87 10.78 -9.84
CA ARG A 143 10.18 10.70 -9.14
C ARG A 143 10.46 11.93 -8.29
N GLY A 144 9.76 13.04 -8.55
CA GLY A 144 9.97 14.32 -7.85
C GLY A 144 10.97 15.24 -8.57
N ASP A 145 11.51 14.81 -9.72
CA ASP A 145 12.21 15.67 -10.66
C ASP A 145 11.21 16.16 -11.72
N SER A 146 10.80 17.43 -11.62
CA SER A 146 9.82 18.03 -12.53
C SER A 146 10.19 17.92 -14.01
N ALA A 147 11.46 17.76 -14.36
CA ALA A 147 11.88 17.61 -15.76
C ALA A 147 11.70 16.18 -16.30
N GLN A 148 11.64 15.17 -15.43
CA GLN A 148 11.61 13.75 -15.80
C GLN A 148 10.31 13.05 -15.39
N ASP A 149 9.41 13.77 -14.72
CA ASP A 149 8.17 13.22 -14.20
C ASP A 149 7.11 13.14 -15.30
N PRO A 150 6.59 11.94 -15.60
CA PRO A 150 5.62 11.76 -16.69
C PRO A 150 4.25 12.37 -16.38
N PHE A 151 3.91 12.59 -15.11
CA PHE A 151 2.59 13.07 -14.69
C PHE A 151 2.65 14.15 -13.59
N PRO A 152 1.63 15.02 -13.51
CA PRO A 152 1.47 15.95 -12.40
C PRO A 152 1.08 15.23 -11.11
N ILE A 153 1.36 15.87 -9.97
CA ILE A 153 1.13 15.31 -8.62
C ILE A 153 -0.28 14.71 -8.47
N PRO A 154 -1.39 15.43 -8.76
CA PRO A 154 -2.72 14.89 -8.53
C PRO A 154 -2.99 13.60 -9.32
N LEU A 155 -2.47 13.53 -10.55
CA LEU A 155 -2.68 12.36 -11.40
C LEU A 155 -1.88 11.16 -10.92
N SER A 156 -0.65 11.35 -10.45
CA SER A 156 0.14 10.26 -9.86
C SER A 156 -0.54 9.65 -8.62
N VAL A 157 -1.11 10.50 -7.76
CA VAL A 157 -1.84 10.09 -6.56
C VAL A 157 -3.15 9.38 -6.93
N ILE A 158 -3.92 9.93 -7.87
CA ILE A 158 -5.19 9.33 -8.30
C ILE A 158 -4.96 7.98 -8.98
N CYS A 159 -4.00 7.88 -9.91
CA CYS A 159 -3.70 6.62 -10.58
C CYS A 159 -3.22 5.54 -9.61
N SER A 160 -2.33 5.89 -8.67
CA SER A 160 -1.89 4.96 -7.63
C SER A 160 -3.05 4.52 -6.73
N GLY A 161 -3.92 5.47 -6.32
CA GLY A 161 -5.11 5.18 -5.53
C GLY A 161 -6.13 4.29 -6.24
N ILE A 162 -6.38 4.51 -7.54
CA ILE A 162 -7.29 3.67 -8.34
C ILE A 162 -6.76 2.25 -8.39
N LEU A 163 -5.47 2.06 -8.71
CA LEU A 163 -4.87 0.73 -8.78
C LEU A 163 -4.87 0.03 -7.42
N PHE A 164 -4.61 0.76 -6.34
CA PHE A 164 -4.74 0.27 -4.97
C PHE A 164 -6.14 -0.29 -4.68
N ALA A 165 -7.18 0.47 -5.02
CA ALA A 165 -8.57 0.06 -4.84
C ALA A 165 -8.98 -1.12 -5.73
N LEU A 166 -8.52 -1.17 -6.98
CA LEU A 166 -8.81 -2.28 -7.90
C LEU A 166 -8.21 -3.59 -7.41
N VAL A 167 -6.97 -3.59 -6.91
CA VAL A 167 -6.36 -4.78 -6.30
C VAL A 167 -7.19 -5.27 -5.11
N HIS A 168 -7.75 -4.36 -4.30
CA HIS A 168 -8.64 -4.72 -3.20
C HIS A 168 -9.99 -5.26 -3.66
N VAL A 169 -10.56 -4.75 -4.76
CA VAL A 169 -11.78 -5.35 -5.35
C VAL A 169 -11.54 -6.80 -5.75
N MET A 170 -10.37 -7.09 -6.32
CA MET A 170 -9.99 -8.45 -6.72
C MET A 170 -9.72 -9.34 -5.50
N ALA A 171 -9.06 -8.82 -4.48
CA ALA A 171 -8.77 -9.55 -3.24
C ALA A 171 -10.04 -9.83 -2.41
N GLU A 172 -10.94 -8.86 -2.28
CA GLU A 172 -12.22 -9.00 -1.57
C GLU A 172 -13.30 -9.72 -2.41
N GLN A 173 -13.05 -9.92 -3.71
CA GLN A 173 -14.04 -10.43 -4.68
C GLN A 173 -15.37 -9.64 -4.65
N SER A 174 -15.28 -8.35 -4.36
CA SER A 174 -16.42 -7.49 -4.11
C SER A 174 -16.10 -6.05 -4.51
N VAL A 175 -17.10 -5.36 -5.06
CA VAL A 175 -17.02 -3.89 -5.29
C VAL A 175 -16.78 -3.11 -4.00
N GLY A 176 -17.00 -3.75 -2.84
CA GLY A 176 -16.58 -3.23 -1.53
C GLY A 176 -15.11 -2.82 -1.46
N GLY A 177 -14.21 -3.47 -2.21
CA GLY A 177 -12.79 -3.09 -2.23
C GLY A 177 -12.56 -1.64 -2.69
N LEU A 178 -13.49 -1.02 -3.41
CA LEU A 178 -13.39 0.39 -3.80
C LEU A 178 -13.36 1.36 -2.60
N ARG A 179 -13.81 0.93 -1.42
CA ARG A 179 -13.78 1.73 -0.19
C ARG A 179 -12.38 2.19 0.17
N VAL A 180 -11.35 1.40 -0.15
CA VAL A 180 -9.96 1.76 0.16
C VAL A 180 -9.37 2.80 -0.79
N PHE A 181 -10.12 3.25 -1.81
CA PHE A 181 -9.69 4.34 -2.69
C PHE A 181 -9.42 5.63 -1.90
N ALA A 182 -10.34 6.03 -1.01
CA ALA A 182 -10.21 7.25 -0.21
C ALA A 182 -8.96 7.25 0.70
N PRO A 183 -8.71 6.22 1.56
CA PRO A 183 -7.45 6.14 2.29
C PRO A 183 -6.25 6.00 1.35
N GLY A 184 -6.42 5.34 0.19
CA GLY A 184 -5.37 5.25 -0.81
C GLY A 184 -4.92 6.62 -1.36
N ILE A 185 -5.84 7.55 -1.56
CA ILE A 185 -5.52 8.95 -1.91
C ILE A 185 -4.80 9.63 -0.76
N LEU A 186 -5.27 9.47 0.49
CA LEU A 186 -4.62 10.05 1.67
C LEU A 186 -3.14 9.61 1.77
N PHE A 187 -2.86 8.32 1.58
CA PHE A 187 -1.48 7.80 1.61
C PHE A 187 -0.61 8.36 0.48
N GLY A 188 -1.17 8.50 -0.72
CA GLY A 188 -0.47 9.13 -1.83
C GLY A 188 -0.15 10.61 -1.58
N VAL A 189 -1.09 11.37 -1.01
CA VAL A 189 -0.87 12.76 -0.60
C VAL A 189 0.20 12.84 0.50
N LEU A 190 0.18 11.93 1.47
CA LEU A 190 1.20 11.88 2.52
C LEU A 190 2.59 11.64 1.95
N ARG A 191 2.74 10.73 0.98
CA ARG A 191 4.02 10.52 0.30
C ARG A 191 4.54 11.82 -0.33
N GLU A 192 3.70 12.54 -1.06
CA GLU A 192 4.08 13.80 -1.71
C GLU A 192 4.41 14.91 -0.71
N ARG A 193 3.62 15.03 0.36
CA ARG A 193 3.80 16.08 1.38
C ARG A 193 5.02 15.87 2.25
N THR A 194 5.39 14.61 2.47
CA THR A 194 6.49 14.27 3.39
C THR A 194 7.77 13.87 2.68
N GLY A 195 7.71 13.51 1.40
CA GLY A 195 8.82 12.88 0.69
C GLY A 195 9.22 11.54 1.30
N SER A 196 8.36 10.93 2.12
CA SER A 196 8.68 9.74 2.90
C SER A 196 7.59 8.68 2.79
N LEU A 197 8.00 7.42 2.71
CA LEU A 197 7.13 6.26 2.89
C LEU A 197 6.76 5.99 4.34
N LEU A 198 7.55 6.46 5.30
CA LEU A 198 7.28 6.20 6.72
C LEU A 198 5.94 6.79 7.15
N ALA A 199 5.60 7.99 6.69
CA ALA A 199 4.32 8.63 7.01
C ALA A 199 3.09 7.81 6.53
N PRO A 200 2.96 7.44 5.24
CA PRO A 200 1.84 6.60 4.80
C PRO A 200 1.86 5.21 5.45
N ILE A 201 3.03 4.59 5.68
CA ILE A 201 3.12 3.27 6.36
C ILE A 201 2.52 3.34 7.77
N LEU A 202 2.90 4.34 8.56
CA LEU A 202 2.41 4.49 9.94
C LEU A 202 0.90 4.75 9.98
N VAL A 203 0.41 5.64 9.11
CA VAL A 203 -1.03 5.97 9.05
C VAL A 203 -1.83 4.76 8.57
N HIS A 204 -1.35 4.03 7.57
CA HIS A 204 -1.98 2.82 7.06
C HIS A 204 -2.06 1.74 8.14
N ALA A 205 -0.94 1.36 8.76
CA ALA A 205 -0.91 0.34 9.80
C ALA A 205 -1.80 0.70 11.00
N ALA A 206 -1.78 1.97 11.44
CA ALA A 206 -2.63 2.46 12.52
C ALA A 206 -4.12 2.40 12.15
N SER A 207 -4.48 2.75 10.91
CA SER A 207 -5.87 2.69 10.43
C SER A 207 -6.38 1.25 10.40
N ASN A 208 -5.57 0.30 9.91
CA ASN A 208 -5.94 -1.12 9.88
C ASN A 208 -6.01 -1.72 11.28
N ALA A 209 -5.09 -1.37 12.17
CA ALA A 209 -5.14 -1.82 13.57
C ALA A 209 -6.40 -1.29 14.27
N ALA A 210 -6.75 -0.02 14.08
CA ALA A 210 -7.98 0.56 14.61
C ALA A 210 -9.22 -0.14 14.05
N LEU A 211 -9.28 -0.35 12.73
CA LEU A 211 -10.38 -1.06 12.09
C LEU A 211 -10.54 -2.48 12.62
N ALA A 212 -9.44 -3.22 12.81
CA ALA A 212 -9.46 -4.57 13.36
C ALA A 212 -10.03 -4.61 14.79
N VAL A 213 -9.76 -3.59 15.60
CA VAL A 213 -10.27 -3.47 16.97
C VAL A 213 -11.77 -3.16 16.94
N PHE A 214 -12.19 -2.16 16.15
CA PHE A 214 -13.59 -1.74 16.11
C PHE A 214 -14.50 -2.71 15.34
N LEU A 215 -13.96 -3.55 14.46
CA LEU A 215 -14.71 -4.64 13.83
C LEU A 215 -14.72 -5.93 14.65
N GLY A 216 -13.86 -6.04 15.66
CA GLY A 216 -13.85 -7.18 16.57
C GLY A 216 -15.22 -7.34 17.22
N ARG A 217 -15.79 -8.54 17.20
CA ARG A 217 -16.99 -8.82 18.00
C ARG A 217 -16.54 -9.16 19.42
N ALA A 218 -17.10 -8.49 20.42
CA ALA A 218 -17.03 -9.01 21.77
C ALA A 218 -17.84 -10.32 21.77
N GLY A 219 -17.14 -11.45 21.88
CA GLY A 219 -17.77 -12.76 22.01
C GLY A 219 -18.59 -12.87 23.27
#